data_AF-A0A938Q4T0-F1
#
_entry.id   AF-A0A938Q4T0-F1
#
_cell.length_a   1.000
_cell.length_b   1.000
_cell.length_c   1.000
_cell.angle_alpha   90.00
_cell.angle_beta   90.00
_cell.angle_gamma   90.00
#
_symmetry.space_group_name_H-M   'P 1'
#
loop_
_entity.id
_entity.type
_entity.pdbx_description
1 polymer ?
#
loop_
_entity_poly.entity_id
_entity_poly.type
_entity_poly.pdbx_seq_one_letter_code
_entity_poly.pdbx_strand_id
1 'polypeptide(L)'
;YGCIPAEQLIPILMKHLNIDYYVALLSAGLFHGATHQKPARFQVMLNKRMSGNLVFGDVEIEFIYKNSLCGLPTQDFVVDTGYLKVASPELTAIDLLGYPSHAAGLNHIATVFSELAEAIDPEKLIELAEKINAIYQLQRIGYILEKIDVMDEDKKAQIMQALEAFLKGKMKYYIPIASEIEKMGYPRSKRWKIIENTEIESDL
;
A
#
# COMPACT_ATOMS: atom_id res chain seq x y z
N TYR A 1 25.60 6.00 21.82
CA TYR A 1 24.24 6.11 22.36
C TYR A 1 23.30 5.62 21.28
N GLY A 2 22.65 4.47 21.49
CA GLY A 2 21.79 3.85 20.49
C GLY A 2 20.42 4.50 20.48
N CYS A 3 19.94 4.88 19.30
CA CYS A 3 18.55 5.28 19.09
C CYS A 3 17.65 4.04 19.17
N ILE A 4 16.52 4.13 19.87
CA ILE A 4 15.50 3.06 19.85
C ILE A 4 14.95 2.96 18.42
N PRO A 5 14.91 1.76 17.80
CA PRO A 5 14.33 1.59 16.47
C PRO A 5 12.87 2.04 16.40
N ALA A 6 12.41 2.49 15.22
CA ALA A 6 11.06 3.00 15.04
C ALA A 6 9.99 1.96 15.39
N GLU A 7 10.20 0.71 14.98
CA GLU A 7 9.36 -0.44 15.26
C GLU A 7 9.20 -0.72 16.76
N GLN A 8 10.18 -0.32 17.59
CA GLN A 8 10.13 -0.45 19.04
C GLN A 8 9.54 0.81 19.71
N LEU A 9 9.83 2.00 19.16
CA LEU A 9 9.37 3.27 19.70
C LEU A 9 7.86 3.48 19.51
N ILE A 10 7.33 3.12 18.33
CA ILE A 10 5.94 3.37 17.95
C ILE A 10 4.92 2.72 18.90
N PRO A 11 5.02 1.42 19.27
CA PRO A 11 4.09 0.82 20.22
C PRO A 11 4.04 1.55 21.57
N ILE A 12 5.19 2.00 22.07
CA ILE A 12 5.28 2.76 23.32
C ILE A 12 4.59 4.12 23.17
N LEU A 13 4.96 4.86 22.11
CA LEU A 13 4.48 6.21 21.86
C LEU A 13 2.96 6.23 21.67
N MET A 14 2.43 5.33 20.84
CA MET A 14 1.00 5.29 20.51
C MET A 14 0.15 4.86 21.71
N LYS A 15 0.66 3.92 22.52
CA LYS A 15 0.03 3.55 23.79
C LYS A 15 0.00 4.72 24.77
N HIS A 16 1.10 5.47 24.88
CA HIS A 16 1.17 6.63 25.78
C HIS A 16 0.22 7.76 25.34
N LEU A 17 0.14 8.02 24.03
CA LEU A 17 -0.73 9.05 23.46
C LEU A 17 -2.20 8.61 23.32
N ASN A 18 -2.49 7.33 23.53
CA ASN A 18 -3.80 6.70 23.30
C ASN A 18 -4.33 7.00 21.88
N ILE A 19 -3.49 6.74 20.87
CA ILE A 19 -3.81 6.95 19.44
C ILE A 19 -3.80 5.59 18.73
N ASP A 20 -4.86 5.31 17.98
CA ASP A 20 -4.90 4.14 17.11
C ASP A 20 -3.98 4.34 15.92
N TYR A 21 -3.25 3.28 15.56
CA TYR A 21 -2.28 3.32 14.49
C TYR A 21 -2.13 1.97 13.79
N TYR A 22 -1.49 2.01 12.62
CA TYR A 22 -0.75 0.88 12.09
C TYR A 22 0.42 1.37 11.24
N VAL A 23 1.44 0.53 11.11
CA VAL A 23 2.55 0.72 10.17
C VAL A 23 2.02 0.49 8.76
N ALA A 24 2.27 1.43 7.85
CA ALA A 24 1.62 1.49 6.54
C ALA A 24 2.64 1.66 5.40
N LEU A 25 2.13 1.62 4.16
CA LEU A 25 2.88 1.91 2.94
C LEU A 25 4.20 1.09 2.84
N LEU A 26 5.31 1.74 2.50
CA LEU A 26 6.59 1.08 2.27
C LEU A 26 7.12 0.41 3.54
N SER A 27 6.84 1.00 4.71
CA SER A 27 7.21 0.39 5.99
C SER A 27 6.43 -0.89 6.25
N ALA A 28 5.15 -0.97 5.88
CA ALA A 28 4.39 -2.22 5.96
C ALA A 28 4.89 -3.25 4.95
N GLY A 29 5.19 -2.81 3.72
CA GLY A 29 5.79 -3.66 2.69
C GLY A 29 7.04 -4.38 3.18
N LEU A 30 7.92 -3.69 3.92
CA LEU A 30 9.12 -4.29 4.51
C LEU A 30 8.81 -5.49 5.43
N PHE A 31 7.75 -5.41 6.25
CA PHE A 31 7.36 -6.52 7.14
C PHE A 31 6.77 -7.72 6.39
N HIS A 32 6.30 -7.52 5.15
CA HIS A 32 5.81 -8.58 4.27
C HIS A 32 6.86 -9.09 3.29
N GLY A 33 8.11 -8.64 3.43
CA GLY A 33 9.20 -9.01 2.51
C GLY A 33 9.07 -8.37 1.13
N ALA A 34 8.26 -7.31 0.99
CA ALA A 34 7.98 -6.64 -0.28
C ALA A 34 8.91 -5.45 -0.59
N THR A 35 10.00 -5.33 0.17
CA THR A 35 11.13 -4.50 -0.22
C THR A 35 12.39 -4.96 0.49
N HIS A 36 13.49 -5.11 -0.24
CA HIS A 36 14.81 -5.37 0.34
C HIS A 36 15.48 -4.12 0.92
N GLN A 37 15.00 -2.92 0.57
CA GLN A 37 15.56 -1.67 1.06
C GLN A 37 14.73 -1.11 2.20
N LYS A 38 15.39 -0.74 3.29
CA LYS A 38 14.71 -0.07 4.40
C LYS A 38 14.21 1.30 3.91
N PRO A 39 12.90 1.61 4.05
CA PRO A 39 12.39 2.92 3.70
C PRO A 39 13.12 4.02 4.47
N ALA A 40 13.39 5.14 3.82
CA ALA A 40 14.07 6.28 4.43
C ALA A 40 13.33 6.81 5.68
N ARG A 41 12.00 6.66 5.71
CA ARG A 41 11.13 7.04 6.82
C ARG A 41 10.28 5.86 7.24
N PHE A 42 10.07 5.72 8.54
CA PHE A 42 9.14 4.75 9.11
C PHE A 42 7.71 5.32 9.08
N GLN A 43 6.85 4.72 8.27
CA GLN A 43 5.56 5.27 7.90
C GLN A 43 4.45 4.67 8.76
N VAL A 44 3.72 5.55 9.44
CA VAL A 44 2.64 5.16 10.36
C VAL A 44 1.38 5.92 10.00
N MET A 45 0.28 5.19 9.84
CA MET A 45 -1.02 5.76 9.55
C MET A 45 -1.86 5.89 10.82
N LEU A 46 -2.46 7.07 11.02
CA LEU A 46 -3.16 7.47 12.24
C LEU A 46 -4.56 8.00 11.93
N ASN A 47 -5.50 7.85 12.87
CA ASN A 47 -6.80 8.56 12.85
C ASN A 47 -6.74 9.98 13.44
N LYS A 48 -5.55 10.44 13.84
CA LYS A 48 -5.34 11.77 14.41
C LYS A 48 -4.25 12.49 13.64
N ARG A 49 -4.52 13.74 13.26
CA ARG A 49 -3.51 14.59 12.61
C ARG A 49 -2.42 14.91 13.61
N MET A 50 -1.19 14.52 13.29
CA MET A 50 0.02 14.95 13.98
C MET A 50 0.79 15.91 13.07
N SER A 51 1.38 16.95 13.65
CA SER A 51 2.14 17.95 12.91
C SER A 51 3.56 17.47 12.67
N GLY A 52 3.95 17.32 11.40
CA GLY A 52 5.32 17.02 10.99
C GLY A 52 5.76 15.58 11.27
N ASN A 53 6.99 15.28 10.85
CA ASN A 53 7.66 14.02 11.12
C ASN A 53 8.30 14.05 12.52
N LEU A 54 8.34 12.90 13.19
CA LEU A 54 9.10 12.74 14.42
C LEU A 54 10.52 12.29 14.05
N VAL A 55 11.50 13.13 14.34
CA VAL A 55 12.92 12.81 14.18
C VAL A 55 13.53 12.56 15.55
N PHE A 56 14.09 11.37 15.73
CA PHE A 56 14.78 10.96 16.95
C PHE A 56 16.07 10.23 16.56
N GLY A 57 17.22 10.89 16.70
CA GLY A 57 18.49 10.34 16.21
C GLY A 57 18.42 10.06 14.70
N ASP A 58 18.80 8.84 14.32
CA ASP A 58 18.76 8.35 12.93
C ASP A 58 17.38 7.82 12.52
N VAL A 59 16.39 7.87 13.42
CA VAL A 59 15.02 7.42 13.15
C VAL A 59 14.17 8.62 12.75
N GLU A 60 13.63 8.57 11.54
CA GLU A 60 12.58 9.47 11.08
C GLU A 60 11.26 8.71 10.93
N ILE A 61 10.22 9.19 11.61
CA ILE A 61 8.86 8.64 11.56
C ILE A 61 7.97 9.63 10.83
N GLU A 62 7.32 9.16 9.77
CA GLU A 62 6.34 9.90 8.99
C GLU A 62 4.92 9.53 9.44
N PHE A 63 4.17 10.52 9.91
CA PHE A 63 2.78 10.34 10.31
C PHE A 63 1.82 10.71 9.17
N ILE A 64 1.02 9.74 8.75
CA ILE A 64 0.07 9.89 7.64
C ILE A 64 -1.33 9.80 8.20
N TYR A 65 -2.19 10.74 7.81
CA TYR A 65 -3.55 10.81 8.32
C TYR A 65 -4.53 10.01 7.45
N LYS A 66 -5.38 9.20 8.09
CA LYS A 66 -6.53 8.53 7.49
C LYS A 66 -7.77 8.76 8.34
N ASN A 67 -8.89 9.10 7.72
CA ASN A 67 -10.11 9.49 8.43
C ASN A 67 -10.65 8.44 9.41
N SER A 68 -10.43 7.15 9.12
CA SER A 68 -10.84 6.06 10.00
C SER A 68 -9.89 4.88 9.82
N LEU A 69 -9.48 4.29 10.94
CA LEU A 69 -8.76 3.00 10.96
C LEU A 69 -9.67 1.84 11.37
N CYS A 70 -10.94 2.11 11.66
CA CYS A 70 -11.87 1.11 12.19
C CYS A 70 -12.10 -0.02 11.20
N GLY A 71 -11.89 -1.26 11.65
CA GLY A 71 -12.12 -2.46 10.87
C GLY A 71 -11.13 -2.67 9.73
N LEU A 72 -9.99 -1.96 9.71
CA LEU A 72 -8.92 -2.21 8.76
C LEU A 72 -8.09 -3.44 9.19
N PRO A 73 -7.79 -4.35 8.26
CA PRO A 73 -7.05 -5.57 8.59
C PRO A 73 -5.58 -5.26 8.85
N THR A 74 -5.15 -5.55 10.08
CA THR A 74 -3.76 -5.43 10.54
C THR A 74 -3.28 -6.77 11.08
N GLN A 75 -1.96 -6.96 11.08
CA GLN A 75 -1.27 -8.09 11.66
C GLN A 75 -0.37 -7.60 12.80
N ASP A 76 -0.30 -8.37 13.88
CA ASP A 76 0.56 -8.05 15.02
C ASP A 76 1.93 -8.71 14.83
N PHE A 77 2.99 -7.91 14.81
CA PHE A 77 4.38 -8.37 14.78
C PHE A 77 5.02 -8.23 16.16
N VAL A 78 5.71 -9.27 16.62
CA VAL A 78 6.41 -9.25 17.91
C VAL A 78 7.63 -8.34 17.80
N VAL A 79 7.76 -7.42 18.75
CA VAL A 79 8.92 -6.53 18.93
C VAL A 79 9.30 -6.49 20.41
N ASP A 80 10.50 -6.03 20.74
CA ASP A 80 10.99 -5.98 22.12
C ASP A 80 10.07 -5.20 23.08
N THR A 81 9.27 -4.28 22.55
CA THR A 81 8.35 -3.42 23.30
C THR A 81 6.90 -3.89 23.30
N GLY A 82 6.63 -5.09 22.76
CA GLY A 82 5.32 -5.73 22.71
C GLY A 82 4.91 -6.15 21.31
N TYR A 83 3.78 -5.61 20.83
CA TYR A 83 3.26 -5.90 19.50
C TYR A 83 3.21 -4.62 18.67
N LEU A 84 3.67 -4.72 17.44
CA LEU A 84 3.58 -3.69 16.42
C LEU A 84 2.44 -4.03 15.46
N LYS A 85 1.48 -3.13 15.31
CA LYS A 85 0.38 -3.26 14.35
C LYS A 85 0.86 -2.87 12.97
N VAL A 86 0.83 -3.79 12.02
CA VAL A 86 1.24 -3.57 10.62
C VAL A 86 0.04 -3.80 9.71
N ALA A 87 -0.14 -2.97 8.68
CA ALA A 87 -1.16 -3.21 7.65
C ALA A 87 -0.99 -4.62 7.07
N SER A 88 -2.09 -5.34 6.84
CA SER A 88 -2.07 -6.58 6.04
C SER A 88 -1.52 -6.33 4.62
N PRO A 89 -1.09 -7.38 3.87
CA PRO A 89 -0.67 -7.22 2.48
C PRO A 89 -1.73 -6.53 1.61
N GLU A 90 -3.00 -6.86 1.80
CA GLU A 90 -4.11 -6.28 1.04
C GLU A 90 -4.33 -4.81 1.36
N LEU A 91 -4.26 -4.45 2.64
CA LEU A 91 -4.35 -3.05 3.06
C LEU A 91 -3.14 -2.24 2.56
N THR A 92 -1.95 -2.83 2.63
CA THR A 92 -0.71 -2.23 2.09
C THR A 92 -0.86 -1.92 0.61
N ALA A 93 -1.35 -2.88 -0.19
CA ALA A 93 -1.58 -2.68 -1.63
C ALA A 93 -2.57 -1.55 -1.94
N ILE A 94 -3.67 -1.45 -1.17
CA ILE A 94 -4.64 -0.35 -1.32
C ILE A 94 -4.03 0.99 -0.90
N ASP A 95 -3.34 1.04 0.24
CA ASP A 95 -2.78 2.28 0.78
C ASP A 95 -1.67 2.85 -0.12
N LEU A 96 -0.81 2.00 -0.70
CA LEU A 96 0.23 2.44 -1.64
C LEU A 96 -0.36 3.25 -2.81
N LEU A 97 -1.50 2.83 -3.34
CA LEU A 97 -2.21 3.53 -4.41
C LEU A 97 -3.15 4.63 -3.92
N GLY A 98 -3.53 4.62 -2.64
CA GLY A 98 -4.28 5.68 -1.99
C GLY A 98 -3.42 6.89 -1.64
N TYR A 99 -2.13 6.68 -1.40
CA TYR A 99 -1.18 7.67 -0.93
C TYR A 99 0.15 7.66 -1.72
N PRO A 100 0.11 7.74 -3.07
CA PRO A 100 1.30 7.56 -3.91
C PRO A 100 2.40 8.59 -3.66
N SER A 101 2.06 9.80 -3.22
CA SER A 101 3.03 10.84 -2.83
C SER A 101 3.90 10.43 -1.63
N HIS A 102 3.40 9.52 -0.79
CA HIS A 102 4.15 8.96 0.35
C HIS A 102 4.88 7.68 -0.03
N ALA A 103 4.59 7.08 -1.19
CA ALA A 103 5.17 5.80 -1.64
C ALA A 103 6.28 5.95 -2.69
N ALA A 104 6.82 7.18 -2.86
CA ALA A 104 7.84 7.52 -3.86
C ALA A 104 7.39 7.34 -5.34
N GLY A 105 6.08 7.40 -5.59
CA GLY A 105 5.52 7.36 -6.95
C GLY A 105 5.23 5.95 -7.47
N LEU A 106 4.67 5.87 -8.68
CA LEU A 106 4.10 4.63 -9.23
C LEU A 106 5.13 3.56 -9.58
N ASN A 107 6.32 3.92 -10.06
CA ASN A 107 7.38 2.95 -10.37
C ASN A 107 7.85 2.23 -9.11
N HIS A 108 8.04 2.97 -8.01
CA HIS A 108 8.42 2.36 -6.75
C HIS A 108 7.30 1.49 -6.16
N ILE A 109 6.03 1.91 -6.33
CA ILE A 109 4.88 1.05 -5.98
C ILE A 109 4.87 -0.24 -6.81
N ALA A 110 5.19 -0.15 -8.10
CA ALA A 110 5.27 -1.29 -9.00
C ALA A 110 6.37 -2.28 -8.57
N THR A 111 7.55 -1.78 -8.19
CA THR A 111 8.63 -2.59 -7.59
C THR A 111 8.21 -3.22 -6.27
N VAL A 112 7.45 -2.54 -5.40
CA VAL A 112 6.95 -3.16 -4.16
C VAL A 112 5.89 -4.24 -4.47
N PHE A 113 5.08 -4.04 -5.51
CA PHE A 113 4.02 -4.99 -5.89
C PHE A 113 4.56 -6.30 -6.43
N SER A 114 5.72 -6.31 -7.08
CA SER A 114 6.29 -7.54 -7.64
C SER A 114 6.65 -8.56 -6.57
N GLU A 115 7.02 -8.10 -5.37
CA GLU A 115 7.27 -8.94 -4.20
C GLU A 115 5.99 -9.11 -3.36
N LEU A 116 5.21 -8.03 -3.13
CA LEU A 116 4.00 -8.09 -2.29
C LEU A 116 2.94 -9.05 -2.84
N ALA A 117 2.89 -9.27 -4.15
CA ALA A 117 1.93 -10.16 -4.81
C ALA A 117 1.90 -11.58 -4.21
N GLU A 118 3.04 -12.09 -3.74
CA GLU A 118 3.13 -13.42 -3.12
C GLU A 118 2.27 -13.53 -1.85
N ALA A 119 2.19 -12.44 -1.08
CA ALA A 119 1.48 -12.39 0.19
C ALA A 119 -0.01 -12.03 0.07
N ILE A 120 -0.45 -11.52 -1.08
CA ILE A 120 -1.82 -11.04 -1.29
C ILE A 120 -2.80 -12.20 -1.41
N ASP A 121 -3.89 -12.14 -0.65
CA ASP A 121 -5.08 -12.96 -0.81
C ASP A 121 -6.12 -12.20 -1.67
N PRO A 122 -6.45 -12.67 -2.89
CA PRO A 122 -7.34 -11.94 -3.79
C PRO A 122 -8.74 -11.72 -3.20
N GLU A 123 -9.27 -12.68 -2.44
CA GLU A 123 -10.62 -12.59 -1.88
C GLU A 123 -10.67 -11.54 -0.77
N LYS A 124 -9.67 -11.54 0.13
CA LYS A 124 -9.55 -10.51 1.18
C LYS A 124 -9.31 -9.13 0.60
N LEU A 125 -8.53 -9.03 -0.48
CA LEU A 125 -8.28 -7.76 -1.16
C LEU A 125 -9.58 -7.17 -1.71
N ILE A 126 -10.39 -8.00 -2.35
CA ILE A 126 -11.70 -7.63 -2.88
C ILE A 126 -12.66 -7.22 -1.75
N GLU A 127 -12.80 -8.04 -0.71
CA GLU A 127 -13.69 -7.77 0.43
C GLU A 127 -13.31 -6.45 1.11
N LEU A 128 -12.01 -6.24 1.34
CA LEU A 128 -11.50 -5.01 1.91
C LEU A 128 -11.84 -3.81 1.02
N ALA A 129 -11.57 -3.90 -0.27
CA ALA A 129 -11.83 -2.81 -1.21
C ALA A 129 -13.32 -2.45 -1.30
N GLU A 130 -14.23 -3.41 -1.21
CA GLU A 130 -15.67 -3.12 -1.09
C GLU A 130 -15.98 -2.40 0.22
N LYS A 131 -15.47 -2.93 1.34
CA LYS A 131 -15.71 -2.38 2.68
C LYS A 131 -15.27 -0.91 2.82
N ILE A 132 -14.15 -0.53 2.18
CA ILE A 132 -13.58 0.82 2.29
C ILE A 132 -13.77 1.68 1.05
N ASN A 133 -14.62 1.26 0.10
CA ASN A 133 -14.90 1.96 -1.16
C ASN A 133 -13.65 2.22 -2.02
N ALA A 134 -12.71 1.27 -2.06
CA ALA A 134 -11.45 1.34 -2.80
C ALA A 134 -11.46 0.53 -4.13
N ILE A 135 -12.61 0.48 -4.81
CA ILE A 135 -12.76 -0.29 -6.06
C ILE A 135 -11.85 0.25 -7.18
N TYR A 136 -11.58 1.56 -7.20
CA TYR A 136 -10.66 2.18 -8.16
C TYR A 136 -9.21 1.75 -7.93
N GLN A 137 -8.82 1.42 -6.70
CA GLN A 137 -7.52 0.86 -6.39
C GLN A 137 -7.40 -0.55 -6.97
N LEU A 138 -8.46 -1.37 -6.93
CA LEU A 138 -8.43 -2.69 -7.59
C LEU A 138 -8.16 -2.60 -9.10
N GLN A 139 -8.72 -1.61 -9.80
CA GLN A 139 -8.42 -1.39 -11.22
C GLN A 139 -6.93 -1.10 -11.45
N ARG A 140 -6.35 -0.25 -10.59
CA ARG A 140 -4.93 0.11 -10.67
C ARG A 140 -4.03 -1.06 -10.30
N ILE A 141 -4.39 -1.84 -9.28
CA ILE A 141 -3.65 -3.05 -8.89
C ILE A 141 -3.63 -4.03 -10.06
N GLY A 142 -4.79 -4.34 -10.64
CA GLY A 142 -4.86 -5.27 -11.77
C GLY A 142 -4.06 -4.80 -12.98
N TYR A 143 -4.11 -3.50 -13.30
CA TYR A 143 -3.31 -2.93 -14.37
C TYR A 143 -1.80 -2.94 -14.08
N ILE A 144 -1.37 -2.61 -12.86
CA ILE A 144 0.05 -2.64 -12.48
C ILE A 144 0.56 -4.08 -12.55
N LEU A 145 -0.16 -5.05 -11.99
CA LEU A 145 0.21 -6.47 -12.04
C LEU A 145 0.32 -6.99 -13.48
N GLU A 146 -0.52 -6.51 -14.41
CA GLU A 146 -0.40 -6.85 -15.83
C GLU A 146 0.89 -6.31 -16.48
N LYS A 147 1.50 -5.26 -15.93
CA LYS A 147 2.65 -4.55 -16.50
C LYS A 147 4.00 -4.91 -15.90
N ILE A 148 4.02 -5.53 -14.72
CA ILE A 148 5.26 -5.90 -14.03
C ILE A 148 5.49 -7.40 -14.11
N ASP A 149 6.75 -7.80 -14.06
CA ASP A 149 7.13 -9.20 -13.82
C ASP A 149 7.13 -9.48 -12.32
N VAL A 150 6.71 -10.68 -11.92
CA VAL A 150 6.74 -11.13 -10.52
C VAL A 150 7.37 -12.51 -10.43
N MET A 151 7.85 -12.88 -9.25
CA MET A 151 8.46 -14.20 -9.04
C MET A 151 7.46 -15.35 -9.17
N ASP A 152 6.26 -15.19 -8.62
CA ASP A 152 5.16 -16.17 -8.69
C ASP A 152 4.08 -15.72 -9.70
N GLU A 153 4.30 -16.07 -10.97
CA GLU A 153 3.36 -15.73 -12.07
C GLU A 153 1.99 -16.42 -11.91
N ASP A 154 1.92 -17.59 -11.27
CA ASP A 154 0.65 -18.27 -11.00
C ASP A 154 -0.17 -17.47 -9.98
N LYS A 155 0.48 -16.97 -8.93
CA LYS A 155 -0.13 -16.10 -7.93
C LYS A 155 -0.60 -14.78 -8.54
N LYS A 156 0.22 -14.13 -9.37
CA LYS A 156 -0.18 -12.92 -10.10
C LYS A 156 -1.38 -13.20 -11.02
N ALA A 157 -1.37 -14.32 -11.76
CA ALA A 157 -2.49 -14.71 -12.59
C ALA A 157 -3.77 -14.93 -11.76
N GLN A 158 -3.67 -15.58 -10.61
CA GLN A 158 -4.79 -15.78 -9.68
C GLN A 158 -5.38 -14.43 -9.21
N ILE A 159 -4.54 -13.50 -8.78
CA ILE A 159 -4.98 -12.16 -8.37
C ILE A 159 -5.67 -11.45 -9.53
N MET A 160 -5.02 -11.38 -10.70
CA MET A 160 -5.60 -10.70 -11.87
C MET A 160 -6.94 -11.30 -12.29
N GLN A 161 -7.07 -12.63 -12.32
CA GLN A 161 -8.33 -13.29 -12.69
C GLN A 161 -9.45 -12.97 -11.71
N ALA A 162 -9.17 -13.01 -10.40
CA ALA A 162 -10.15 -12.65 -9.37
C ALA A 162 -10.61 -11.19 -9.49
N LEU A 163 -9.65 -10.26 -9.67
CA LEU A 163 -9.95 -8.85 -9.84
C LEU A 163 -10.74 -8.57 -11.13
N GLU A 164 -10.35 -9.19 -12.24
CA GLU A 164 -11.07 -9.05 -13.52
C GLU A 164 -12.51 -9.55 -13.41
N ALA A 165 -12.70 -10.74 -12.83
CA ALA A 165 -14.03 -11.33 -12.62
C ALA A 165 -14.91 -10.43 -11.75
N PHE A 166 -14.34 -9.88 -10.67
CA PHE A 166 -15.04 -9.01 -9.74
C PHE A 166 -15.41 -7.64 -10.36
N LEU A 167 -14.50 -7.02 -11.12
CA LEU A 167 -14.69 -5.71 -11.71
C LEU A 167 -15.60 -5.74 -12.96
N LYS A 168 -15.74 -6.91 -13.59
CA LYS A 168 -16.57 -7.10 -14.79
C LYS A 168 -18.01 -6.63 -14.53
N GLY A 169 -18.45 -5.64 -15.31
CA GLY A 169 -19.79 -5.06 -15.20
C GLY A 169 -19.97 -4.04 -14.07
N LYS A 170 -19.05 -3.94 -13.11
CA LYS A 170 -19.06 -2.89 -12.06
C LYS A 170 -18.48 -1.56 -12.56
N MET A 171 -17.51 -1.61 -13.48
CA MET A 171 -16.75 -0.42 -13.90
C MET A 171 -17.32 0.24 -15.17
N LYS A 172 -17.75 1.50 -15.04
CA LYS A 172 -18.33 2.29 -16.15
C LYS A 172 -17.35 3.26 -16.79
N TYR A 173 -16.38 3.76 -16.03
CA TYR A 173 -15.51 4.86 -16.44
C TYR A 173 -14.06 4.42 -16.48
N TYR A 174 -13.30 5.05 -17.38
CA TYR A 174 -11.85 4.96 -17.37
C TYR A 174 -11.29 5.91 -16.32
N ILE A 175 -10.39 5.43 -15.47
CA ILE A 175 -9.65 6.25 -14.52
C ILE A 175 -8.17 6.33 -14.94
N PRO A 176 -7.47 7.44 -14.70
CA PRO A 176 -6.04 7.48 -14.94
C PRO A 176 -5.27 6.61 -13.94
N ILE A 177 -4.18 6.01 -14.43
CA ILE A 177 -3.23 5.31 -13.56
C ILE A 177 -2.53 6.31 -12.62
N ALA A 178 -2.07 7.45 -13.16
CA ALA A 178 -1.52 8.59 -12.42
C ALA A 178 -2.58 9.68 -12.30
N SER A 179 -3.11 9.93 -11.10
CA SER A 179 -4.28 10.81 -10.92
C SER A 179 -3.97 12.29 -11.17
N GLU A 180 -2.71 12.66 -11.05
CA GLU A 180 -2.13 13.99 -11.19
C GLU A 180 -1.77 14.36 -12.64
N ILE A 181 -1.74 13.38 -13.55
CA ILE A 181 -1.43 13.62 -14.97
C ILE A 181 -2.73 13.78 -15.77
N GLU A 182 -2.68 14.61 -16.82
CA GLU A 182 -3.81 14.80 -17.73
C GLU A 182 -4.30 13.48 -18.35
N LYS A 183 -5.59 13.44 -18.67
CA LYS A 183 -6.29 12.23 -19.14
C LYS A 183 -6.44 12.14 -20.66
N MET A 184 -6.19 13.25 -21.36
CA MET A 184 -6.46 13.40 -22.79
C MET A 184 -5.27 12.91 -23.62
N GLY A 185 -5.55 12.27 -24.76
CA GLY A 185 -4.50 11.84 -25.70
C GLY A 185 -3.78 10.54 -25.35
N TYR A 186 -4.08 9.91 -24.21
CA TYR A 186 -3.42 8.68 -23.78
C TYR A 186 -4.17 7.40 -24.18
N PRO A 187 -3.43 6.29 -24.38
CA PRO A 187 -4.00 4.96 -24.57
C PRO A 187 -4.90 4.52 -23.40
N ARG A 188 -5.71 3.48 -23.64
CA ARG A 188 -6.67 2.98 -22.67
C ARG A 188 -6.67 1.46 -22.61
N SER A 189 -6.39 0.90 -21.43
CA SER A 189 -6.60 -0.51 -21.14
C SER A 189 -8.09 -0.79 -20.96
N LYS A 190 -8.70 -1.47 -21.95
CA LYS A 190 -10.12 -1.86 -21.89
C LYS A 190 -10.41 -2.85 -20.77
N ARG A 191 -9.46 -3.74 -20.49
CA ARG A 191 -9.55 -4.80 -19.47
C ARG A 191 -9.75 -4.21 -18.09
N TRP A 192 -8.87 -3.28 -17.72
CA TRP A 192 -8.88 -2.66 -16.39
C TRP A 192 -9.66 -1.34 -16.33
N LYS A 193 -10.12 -0.82 -17.47
CA LYS A 193 -10.69 0.53 -17.61
C LYS A 193 -9.72 1.59 -17.05
N ILE A 194 -8.46 1.51 -17.47
CA ILE A 194 -7.39 2.44 -17.08
C ILE A 194 -6.99 3.32 -18.27
N ILE A 195 -6.72 4.61 -18.03
CA ILE A 195 -6.04 5.52 -18.96
C ILE A 195 -4.55 5.44 -18.65
N GLU A 196 -3.75 5.07 -19.64
CA GLU A 196 -2.31 4.80 -19.53
C GLU A 196 -1.54 6.12 -19.66
N ASN A 197 -1.72 7.02 -18.69
CA ASN A 197 -1.17 8.37 -18.70
C ASN A 197 0.22 8.51 -18.07
N THR A 198 0.86 7.38 -17.77
CA THR A 198 2.29 7.27 -17.47
C THR A 198 2.75 5.85 -17.78
N GLU A 199 4.05 5.66 -17.95
CA GLU A 199 4.67 4.35 -18.06
C GLU A 199 4.92 3.80 -16.66
N ILE A 200 4.71 2.49 -16.48
CA ILE A 200 5.04 1.78 -15.24
C ILE A 200 6.23 0.90 -15.56
N GLU A 201 7.30 1.10 -14.80
CA GLU A 201 8.48 0.25 -14.80
C GLU A 201 8.70 -0.26 -13.37
N SER A 202 9.05 -1.54 -13.26
CA SER A 202 9.58 -2.14 -12.03
C SER A 202 11.09 -2.31 -12.17
N ASP A 203 11.85 -2.04 -11.11
CA ASP A 203 13.33 -2.09 -11.13
C ASP A 203 13.92 -3.51 -11.05
N LEU A 204 13.11 -4.55 -11.31
CA LEU A 204 13.52 -5.96 -11.27
C LEU A 204 14.16 -6.41 -12.59
#